data_AF-A0A800LVP4-F1
#
_entry.id   AF-A0A800LVP4-F1
#
_cell.length_a   1.000
_cell.length_b   1.000
_cell.length_c   1.000
_cell.angle_alpha   90.00
_cell.angle_beta   90.00
_cell.angle_gamma   90.00
#
_symmetry.space_group_name_H-M   'P 1'
#
loop_
_entity.id
_entity.type
_entity.pdbx_description
1 polymer ?
#
loop_
_entity_poly.entity_id
_entity_poly.type
_entity_poly.pdbx_seq_one_letter_code
_entity_poly.pdbx_strand_id
1 'polypeptide(L)'
;MLRPKRSDGLTAHNITTALQHAIDQRLSRRDFMKLAGIAGLTVAAVPSQWGCGPASDPKFNPDPQERALIEQAIQAVKDAGASYGDVRISRHWYESITTREKQITGVSSTDSYGIGIRALVGGSWGFAATRILTTDSVAKTAKKAVEIAKINNRIAPSDVTLAPI
;
A
#
# COMPACT_ATOMS: atom_id res chain seq x y z
N MET A 1 -11.05 -21.57 -84.18
CA MET A 1 -9.74 -22.13 -83.77
C MET A 1 -9.60 -21.89 -82.26
N LEU A 2 -9.75 -22.94 -81.45
CA LEU A 2 -9.68 -22.93 -79.99
C LEU A 2 -8.23 -22.81 -79.51
N ARG A 3 -7.94 -21.97 -78.49
CA ARG A 3 -6.95 -22.25 -77.43
C ARG A 3 -7.30 -21.53 -76.12
N PRO A 4 -6.91 -22.09 -74.96
CA PRO A 4 -7.56 -21.84 -73.67
C PRO A 4 -6.73 -21.02 -72.67
N LYS A 5 -7.43 -20.66 -71.58
CA LYS A 5 -7.03 -20.00 -70.32
C LYS A 5 -5.68 -20.46 -69.76
N ARG A 6 -4.82 -19.52 -69.36
CA ARG A 6 -3.67 -19.76 -68.47
C ARG A 6 -3.71 -18.77 -67.30
N SER A 7 -3.94 -19.31 -66.12
CA SER A 7 -3.91 -18.64 -64.83
C SER A 7 -2.53 -18.83 -64.20
N ASP A 8 -1.68 -17.81 -64.29
CA ASP A 8 -0.38 -17.75 -63.62
C ASP A 8 -0.30 -16.37 -62.95
N GLY A 9 0.03 -16.12 -61.69
CA GLY A 9 0.41 -16.93 -60.55
C GLY A 9 0.61 -15.92 -59.42
N LEU A 10 -0.35 -15.81 -58.49
CA LEU A 10 -0.26 -14.92 -57.34
C LEU A 10 0.65 -15.57 -56.30
N THR A 11 1.96 -15.29 -56.40
CA THR A 11 3.00 -15.92 -55.60
C THR A 11 2.89 -15.51 -54.13
N ALA A 12 2.84 -16.50 -53.24
CA ALA A 12 2.68 -16.39 -51.78
C ALA A 12 3.72 -15.50 -51.06
N HIS A 13 4.78 -15.05 -51.74
CA HIS A 13 5.84 -14.23 -51.15
C HIS A 13 5.37 -12.80 -50.81
N ASN A 14 4.47 -12.23 -51.62
CA ASN A 14 4.03 -10.83 -51.44
C ASN A 14 2.94 -10.68 -50.36
N ILE A 15 2.23 -11.76 -50.03
CA ILE A 15 1.15 -11.75 -49.04
C ILE A 15 1.72 -11.78 -47.62
N THR A 16 2.82 -12.50 -47.40
CA THR A 16 3.50 -12.58 -46.10
C THR A 16 4.17 -11.25 -45.74
N THR A 17 4.76 -10.52 -46.70
CA THR A 17 5.34 -9.19 -46.46
C THR A 17 4.28 -8.13 -46.19
N ALA A 18 3.14 -8.17 -46.89
CA ALA A 18 2.04 -7.23 -46.67
C ALA A 18 1.34 -7.45 -45.31
N LEU A 19 1.22 -8.71 -44.86
CA LEU A 19 0.71 -9.04 -43.52
C LEU A 19 1.70 -8.70 -42.40
N GLN A 20 3.01 -8.86 -42.64
CA GLN A 20 4.05 -8.43 -41.70
C GLN A 20 4.07 -6.90 -41.54
N HIS A 21 3.82 -6.17 -42.63
CA HIS A 21 3.77 -4.70 -42.61
C HIS A 21 2.50 -4.15 -41.93
N ALA A 22 1.40 -4.91 -41.94
CA ALA A 22 0.16 -4.55 -41.26
C ALA A 22 0.21 -4.79 -39.73
N ILE A 23 0.99 -5.77 -39.28
CA ILE A 23 1.20 -6.06 -37.84
C ILE A 23 2.13 -5.03 -37.19
N ASP A 24 2.99 -4.36 -37.97
CA ASP A 24 3.97 -3.38 -37.49
C ASP A 24 3.52 -1.92 -37.70
N GLN A 25 2.21 -1.65 -37.68
CA GLN A 25 1.71 -0.28 -37.50
C GLN A 25 1.96 0.19 -36.06
N ARG A 26 3.24 0.47 -35.83
CA ARG A 26 3.84 1.01 -34.63
C ARG A 26 3.16 2.34 -34.32
N LEU A 27 2.29 2.39 -33.30
CA LEU A 27 1.77 3.64 -32.76
C LEU A 27 2.98 4.56 -32.49
N SER A 28 3.12 5.62 -33.30
CA SER A 28 4.18 6.60 -33.13
C SER A 28 3.94 7.33 -31.81
N ARG A 29 5.01 7.71 -31.09
CA ARG A 29 4.88 8.51 -29.85
C ARG A 29 3.98 9.73 -30.06
N ARG A 30 4.02 10.31 -31.27
CA ARG A 30 3.17 11.44 -31.65
C ARG A 30 1.70 11.05 -31.75
N ASP A 31 1.39 9.90 -32.33
CA ASP A 31 0.02 9.42 -32.49
C ASP A 31 -0.54 8.94 -31.15
N PHE A 32 0.31 8.35 -30.29
CA PHE A 32 -0.02 8.06 -28.90
C PHE A 32 -0.30 9.34 -28.10
N MET A 33 0.53 10.39 -28.21
CA MET A 33 0.27 11.66 -27.51
C MET A 33 -0.98 12.38 -28.01
N LYS A 34 -1.29 12.27 -29.30
CA LYS A 34 -2.56 12.79 -29.86
C LYS A 34 -3.76 11.99 -29.33
N LEU A 35 -3.65 10.66 -29.31
CA LEU A 35 -4.71 9.78 -28.82
C LEU A 35 -4.92 9.94 -27.30
N ALA A 36 -3.84 10.00 -26.52
CA ALA A 36 -3.87 10.25 -25.08
C ALA A 36 -4.37 11.68 -24.75
N GLY A 37 -4.06 12.68 -25.57
CA GLY A 37 -4.59 14.03 -25.43
C GLY A 37 -6.10 14.12 -25.67
N ILE A 38 -6.61 13.37 -26.66
CA ILE A 38 -8.05 13.30 -26.96
C ILE A 38 -8.79 12.45 -25.92
N ALA A 39 -8.22 11.31 -25.49
CA ALA A 39 -8.81 10.46 -24.45
C ALA A 39 -8.71 11.08 -23.05
N GLY A 40 -7.71 11.93 -22.77
CA GLY A 40 -7.52 12.60 -21.49
C GLY A 40 -8.63 13.61 -21.14
N LEU A 41 -9.25 14.22 -22.15
CA LEU A 41 -10.36 15.16 -21.94
C LEU A 41 -11.66 14.47 -21.52
N THR A 42 -11.86 13.21 -21.89
CA THR A 42 -13.04 12.44 -21.42
C THR A 42 -12.85 11.86 -20.02
N VAL A 43 -11.61 11.72 -19.53
CA VAL A 43 -11.33 11.20 -18.18
C VAL A 43 -11.53 12.26 -17.09
N ALA A 44 -11.45 13.55 -17.41
CA ALA A 44 -11.69 14.63 -16.45
C ALA A 44 -13.14 14.67 -15.92
N ALA A 45 -14.09 14.01 -16.60
CA ALA A 45 -15.49 13.89 -16.18
C ALA A 45 -15.83 12.49 -15.64
N VAL A 46 -14.87 11.57 -15.59
CA VAL A 46 -15.05 10.28 -14.90
C VAL A 46 -14.73 10.54 -13.43
N PRO A 47 -15.68 10.31 -12.50
CA PRO A 47 -15.37 10.25 -11.08
C PRO A 47 -14.11 9.43 -10.85
N SER A 48 -13.43 9.65 -9.74
CA SER A 48 -12.28 8.85 -9.25
C SER A 48 -12.55 7.33 -9.05
N GLN A 49 -13.59 6.78 -9.67
CA GLN A 49 -14.04 5.39 -9.68
C GLN A 49 -13.17 4.44 -10.52
N TRP A 50 -12.21 4.95 -11.30
CA TRP A 50 -11.16 4.12 -11.91
C TRP A 50 -10.04 3.81 -10.90
N GLY A 51 -10.43 3.19 -9.78
CA GLY A 51 -9.70 2.22 -8.93
C GLY A 51 -8.20 2.34 -8.64
N CYS A 52 -7.51 3.41 -9.01
CA CYS A 52 -6.04 3.50 -8.99
C CYS A 52 -5.52 4.64 -8.11
N GLY A 53 -6.39 5.33 -7.37
CA GLY A 53 -5.97 6.09 -6.18
C GLY A 53 -6.19 5.22 -4.96
N PRO A 54 -5.34 5.26 -3.91
CA PRO A 54 -5.71 4.64 -2.64
C PRO A 54 -7.07 5.22 -2.27
N ALA A 55 -8.08 4.35 -2.15
CA ALA A 55 -9.38 4.74 -1.63
C ALA A 55 -9.16 5.15 -0.17
N SER A 56 -8.74 6.39 0.03
CA SER A 56 -8.84 7.01 1.34
C SER A 56 -10.32 7.23 1.55
N ASP A 57 -10.94 6.30 2.28
CA ASP A 57 -12.31 6.48 2.73
C ASP A 57 -12.34 7.81 3.52
N PRO A 58 -13.07 8.83 3.05
CA PRO A 58 -13.16 10.11 3.76
C PRO A 58 -13.84 9.96 5.13
N LYS A 59 -14.39 8.79 5.44
CA LYS A 59 -14.91 8.39 6.74
C LYS A 59 -14.14 7.18 7.27
N PHE A 60 -12.81 7.23 7.32
CA PHE A 60 -12.04 6.23 8.06
C PHE A 60 -12.55 6.18 9.52
N ASN A 61 -13.42 5.22 9.78
CA ASN A 61 -13.95 4.92 11.08
C ASN A 61 -13.20 3.67 11.51
N PRO A 62 -12.35 3.72 12.54
CA PRO A 62 -11.65 2.54 13.01
C PRO A 62 -12.68 1.46 13.35
N ASP A 63 -12.33 0.20 13.09
CA ASP A 63 -13.21 -0.91 13.46
C ASP A 63 -13.54 -0.80 14.96
N PRO A 64 -14.81 -0.93 15.39
CA PRO A 64 -15.15 -0.97 16.82
C PRO A 64 -14.24 -1.88 17.65
N GLN A 65 -13.74 -2.98 17.07
CA GLN A 65 -12.77 -3.87 17.72
C GLN A 65 -11.39 -3.23 17.91
N GLU A 66 -10.87 -2.50 16.92
CA GLU A 66 -9.60 -1.77 17.01
C GLU A 66 -9.66 -0.73 18.12
N ARG A 67 -10.76 0.02 18.17
CA ARG A 67 -10.98 1.01 19.22
C ARG A 67 -10.97 0.39 20.61
N ALA A 68 -11.69 -0.73 20.80
CA ALA A 68 -11.72 -1.43 22.08
C ALA A 68 -10.31 -1.92 22.50
N LEU A 69 -9.52 -2.45 21.56
CA LEU A 69 -8.14 -2.85 21.82
C LEU A 69 -7.24 -1.67 22.20
N ILE A 70 -7.39 -0.53 21.53
CA ILE A 70 -6.65 0.70 21.86
C ILE A 70 -7.01 1.20 23.26
N GLU A 71 -8.30 1.23 23.60
CA GLU A 71 -8.77 1.66 24.93
C GLU A 71 -8.21 0.75 26.03
N GLN A 72 -8.21 -0.58 25.82
CA GLN A 72 -7.61 -1.55 26.73
C GLN A 72 -6.08 -1.39 26.84
N ALA A 73 -5.40 -1.13 25.72
CA ALA A 73 -3.96 -0.88 25.70
C ALA A 73 -3.61 0.36 26.53
N ILE A 74 -4.34 1.46 26.32
CA ILE A 74 -4.16 2.71 27.06
C ILE A 74 -4.39 2.48 28.55
N GLN A 75 -5.45 1.73 28.93
CA GLN A 75 -5.70 1.40 30.33
C GLN A 75 -4.56 0.57 30.93
N ALA A 76 -4.07 -0.44 30.22
CA ALA A 76 -2.96 -1.27 30.67
C ALA A 76 -1.64 -0.47 30.84
N VAL A 77 -1.39 0.53 29.98
CA VAL A 77 -0.24 1.44 30.11
C VAL A 77 -0.38 2.32 31.36
N LYS A 78 -1.58 2.86 31.60
CA LYS A 78 -1.88 3.67 32.80
C LYS A 78 -1.72 2.84 34.08
N ASP A 79 -2.33 1.66 34.13
CA ASP A 79 -2.29 0.76 35.28
C ASP A 79 -0.86 0.30 35.60
N ALA A 80 0.01 0.20 34.58
CA ALA A 80 1.42 -0.14 34.76
C ALA A 80 2.29 1.03 35.27
N GLY A 81 1.73 2.24 35.36
CA GLY A 81 2.36 3.41 35.99
C GLY A 81 3.10 4.34 35.03
N ALA A 82 2.70 4.41 33.76
CA ALA A 82 3.21 5.42 32.84
C ALA A 82 2.56 6.79 33.06
N SER A 83 3.34 7.86 33.00
CA SER A 83 2.82 9.24 33.06
C SER A 83 2.15 9.65 31.75
N TYR A 84 2.58 9.06 30.64
CA TYR A 84 1.98 9.24 29.33
C TYR A 84 2.11 7.95 28.51
N GLY A 85 1.11 7.68 27.67
CA GLY A 85 1.13 6.54 26.77
C GLY A 85 0.41 6.86 25.48
N ASP A 86 1.01 6.48 24.35
CA ASP A 86 0.39 6.54 23.04
C ASP A 86 0.35 5.16 22.39
N VAL A 87 -0.81 4.85 21.82
CA VAL A 87 -1.10 3.56 21.20
C VAL A 87 -1.53 3.82 19.77
N ARG A 88 -0.96 3.08 18.82
CA ARG A 88 -1.25 3.19 17.40
C ARG A 88 -1.52 1.81 16.83
N ILE A 89 -2.63 1.66 16.12
CA ILE A 89 -2.86 0.51 15.25
C ILE A 89 -2.59 0.97 13.82
N SER A 90 -1.83 0.17 13.08
CA SER A 90 -1.49 0.44 11.69
C SER A 90 -1.83 -0.77 10.83
N ARG A 91 -2.52 -0.52 9.72
CA ARG A 91 -2.77 -1.48 8.65
C ARG A 91 -2.20 -0.95 7.34
N HIS A 92 -1.40 -1.76 6.66
CA HIS A 92 -0.73 -1.41 5.42
C HIS A 92 -0.97 -2.50 4.40
N TRP A 93 -1.66 -2.16 3.32
CA TRP A 93 -1.75 -2.99 2.13
C TRP A 93 -0.77 -2.48 1.08
N TYR A 94 0.09 -3.37 0.60
CA TYR A 94 1.13 -3.07 -0.38
C TYR A 94 0.96 -3.99 -1.58
N GLU A 95 0.79 -3.41 -2.76
CA GLU A 95 0.74 -4.15 -4.01
C GLU A 95 1.90 -3.74 -4.91
N SER A 96 2.54 -4.72 -5.53
CA SER A 96 3.67 -4.51 -6.42
C SER A 96 3.50 -5.32 -7.69
N ILE A 97 3.57 -4.64 -8.83
CA ILE A 97 3.58 -5.25 -10.15
C ILE A 97 4.95 -5.00 -10.77
N THR A 98 5.68 -6.07 -11.03
CA THR A 98 7.02 -6.02 -11.65
C THR A 98 6.88 -6.44 -13.10
N THR A 99 7.37 -5.61 -14.03
CA THR A 99 7.36 -5.88 -15.47
C THR A 99 8.79 -5.94 -16.03
N ARG A 100 9.01 -6.80 -17.02
CA ARG A 100 10.21 -6.82 -17.86
C ARG A 100 9.77 -6.74 -19.32
N GLU A 101 10.26 -5.72 -20.02
CA GLU A 101 9.85 -5.43 -21.40
C GLU A 101 8.31 -5.28 -21.53
N LYS A 102 7.67 -6.15 -22.33
CA LYS A 102 6.22 -6.19 -22.53
C LYS A 102 5.52 -7.24 -21.66
N GLN A 103 6.25 -7.87 -20.73
CA GLN A 103 5.74 -8.97 -19.91
C GLN A 103 5.66 -8.57 -18.44
N ILE A 104 4.57 -8.95 -17.79
CA ILE A 104 4.47 -8.89 -16.33
C ILE A 104 5.24 -10.08 -15.77
N THR A 105 6.27 -9.81 -14.98
CA THR A 105 7.13 -10.83 -14.38
C THR A 105 6.75 -11.16 -12.95
N GLY A 106 5.93 -10.35 -12.31
CA GLY A 106 5.44 -10.62 -10.96
C GLY A 106 4.32 -9.68 -10.54
N VAL A 107 3.40 -10.23 -9.76
CA VAL A 107 2.38 -9.47 -9.02
C VAL A 107 2.45 -9.99 -7.60
N SER A 108 2.68 -9.11 -6.63
CA SER A 108 2.63 -9.44 -5.21
C SER A 108 1.71 -8.49 -4.47
N SER A 109 1.06 -9.00 -3.44
CA SER A 109 0.15 -8.27 -2.57
C SER A 109 0.45 -8.69 -1.14
N THR A 110 0.75 -7.72 -0.28
CA THR A 110 1.18 -7.92 1.10
C THR A 110 0.31 -7.07 2.02
N ASP A 111 -0.27 -7.66 3.05
CA ASP A 111 -0.97 -6.93 4.12
C ASP A 111 -0.18 -7.06 5.44
N SER A 112 0.05 -5.92 6.09
CA SER A 112 0.72 -5.81 7.38
C SER A 112 -0.21 -5.10 8.37
N TYR A 113 -0.42 -5.73 9.52
CA TYR A 113 -1.35 -5.26 10.53
C TYR A 113 -0.77 -5.46 11.93
N GLY A 114 -0.87 -4.44 12.79
CA GLY A 114 -0.35 -4.54 14.16
C GLY A 114 -0.56 -3.29 15.00
N ILE A 115 -0.16 -3.40 16.26
CA ILE A 115 -0.26 -2.36 17.27
C ILE A 115 1.12 -2.00 17.82
N GLY A 116 1.40 -0.71 17.90
CA GLY A 116 2.57 -0.12 18.53
C GLY A 116 2.18 0.69 19.75
N ILE A 117 2.93 0.51 20.84
CA ILE A 117 2.70 1.17 22.11
C ILE A 117 3.99 1.87 22.51
N ARG A 118 3.88 3.15 22.83
CA ARG A 118 4.95 3.94 23.42
C ARG A 118 4.48 4.47 24.78
N ALA A 119 5.38 4.42 25.76
CA ALA A 119 5.12 4.80 27.14
C ALA A 119 6.24 5.68 27.69
N LEU A 120 5.87 6.65 28.53
CA LEU A 120 6.78 7.53 29.25
C LEU A 120 6.71 7.21 30.74
N VAL A 121 7.86 6.94 31.35
CA VAL A 121 7.98 6.69 32.80
C VAL A 121 9.18 7.44 33.34
N GLY A 122 8.93 8.32 34.31
CA GLY A 122 10.00 9.08 34.99
C GLY A 122 10.83 9.97 34.05
N GLY A 123 10.30 10.26 32.86
CA GLY A 123 10.96 11.05 31.82
C GLY A 123 11.73 10.23 30.77
N SER A 124 11.77 8.89 30.88
CA SER A 124 12.31 8.00 29.85
C SER A 124 11.24 7.29 29.03
N TRP A 125 11.53 7.09 27.74
CA TRP A 125 10.62 6.41 26.80
C TRP A 125 10.87 4.91 26.71
N GLY A 126 9.80 4.16 26.48
CA GLY A 126 9.83 2.73 26.15
C GLY A 126 8.83 2.40 25.04
N PHE A 127 9.17 1.42 24.21
CA PHE A 127 8.45 1.06 23.01
C PHE A 127 8.27 -0.45 22.92
N ALA A 128 7.08 -0.90 22.52
CA ALA A 128 6.84 -2.30 22.18
C ALA A 128 5.75 -2.38 21.10
N ALA A 129 5.78 -3.43 20.28
CA ALA A 129 4.80 -3.67 19.23
C ALA A 129 4.49 -5.15 19.08
N THR A 130 3.30 -5.47 18.55
CA THR A 130 2.89 -6.84 18.23
C THR A 130 1.95 -6.85 17.03
N ARG A 131 1.95 -7.95 16.27
CA ARG A 131 0.96 -8.26 15.23
C ARG A 131 -0.23 -9.06 15.78
N ILE A 132 -0.13 -9.57 17.02
CA ILE A 132 -1.21 -10.35 17.65
C ILE A 132 -2.16 -9.37 18.36
N LEU A 133 -3.35 -9.19 17.78
CA LEU A 133 -4.35 -8.22 18.23
C LEU A 133 -5.41 -8.88 19.10
N THR A 134 -4.97 -9.40 20.23
CA THR A 134 -5.85 -9.92 21.29
C THR A 134 -5.66 -9.08 22.55
N THR A 135 -6.69 -8.95 23.38
CA THR A 135 -6.63 -8.23 24.66
C THR A 135 -5.42 -8.62 25.51
N ASP A 136 -5.15 -9.93 25.64
CA ASP A 136 -4.01 -10.42 26.43
C ASP A 136 -2.66 -10.05 25.81
N SER A 137 -2.49 -10.23 24.49
CA SER A 137 -1.25 -9.84 23.83
C SER A 137 -1.01 -8.33 23.92
N VAL A 138 -2.06 -7.53 23.73
CA VAL A 138 -2.00 -6.07 23.82
C VAL A 138 -1.61 -5.63 25.24
N ALA A 139 -2.23 -6.21 26.27
CA ALA A 139 -1.89 -5.91 27.66
C ALA A 139 -0.45 -6.31 28.00
N LYS A 140 0.04 -7.45 27.48
CA LYS A 140 1.44 -7.87 27.63
C LYS A 140 2.40 -6.91 26.93
N THR A 141 2.10 -6.50 25.70
CA THR A 141 2.90 -5.51 24.96
C THR A 141 2.92 -4.16 25.67
N ALA A 142 1.80 -3.71 26.22
CA ALA A 142 1.71 -2.49 27.02
C ALA A 142 2.62 -2.53 28.24
N LYS A 143 2.51 -3.60 29.04
CA LYS A 143 3.38 -3.83 30.21
C LYS A 143 4.85 -3.87 29.81
N LYS A 144 5.17 -4.47 28.66
CA LYS A 144 6.54 -4.53 28.15
C LYS A 144 7.10 -3.15 27.79
N ALA A 145 6.31 -2.30 27.12
CA ALA A 145 6.73 -0.93 26.80
C ALA A 145 7.04 -0.14 28.08
N VAL A 146 6.20 -0.28 29.12
CA VAL A 146 6.40 0.38 30.41
C VAL A 146 7.61 -0.17 31.17
N GLU A 147 7.84 -1.49 31.14
CA GLU A 147 9.03 -2.10 31.72
C GLU A 147 10.32 -1.57 31.06
N ILE A 148 10.34 -1.49 29.73
CA ILE A 148 11.47 -0.90 28.98
C ILE A 148 11.69 0.55 29.39
N ALA A 149 10.62 1.36 29.50
CA ALA A 149 10.72 2.74 29.96
C ALA A 149 11.31 2.85 31.37
N LYS A 150 10.89 1.98 32.30
CA LYS A 150 11.43 1.92 33.68
C LYS A 150 12.91 1.55 33.71
N ILE A 151 13.32 0.57 32.91
CA ILE A 151 14.72 0.15 32.79
C ILE A 151 15.55 1.31 32.24
N ASN A 152 15.09 1.95 31.16
CA ASN A 152 15.77 3.10 30.56
C ASN A 152 15.93 4.23 31.58
N ASN A 153 14.87 4.54 32.34
CA ASN A 153 14.92 5.56 33.36
C ASN A 153 15.91 5.27 34.50
N ARG A 154 16.12 3.99 34.81
CA ARG A 154 17.10 3.58 35.83
C ARG A 154 18.54 3.71 35.32
N ILE A 155 18.79 3.49 34.03
CA ILE A 155 20.12 3.52 33.43
C ILE A 155 20.54 4.96 33.11
N ALA A 156 19.65 5.71 32.46
CA ALA A 156 19.88 7.08 32.01
C ALA A 156 18.62 7.91 32.27
N PRO A 157 18.45 8.42 33.50
CA PRO A 157 17.33 9.29 33.82
C PRO A 157 17.34 10.51 32.88
N SER A 158 16.18 10.82 32.30
CA SER A 158 15.99 11.99 31.46
C SER A 158 14.83 12.81 31.98
N ASP A 159 14.95 14.14 31.95
CA ASP A 159 13.83 15.02 32.26
C ASP A 159 13.09 15.38 30.96
N VAL A 160 11.92 14.79 30.76
CA VAL A 160 11.06 15.05 29.60
C VAL A 160 9.80 15.74 30.10
N THR A 161 9.69 17.03 29.79
CA THR A 161 8.49 17.83 30.03
C THR A 161 7.60 17.79 28.79
N LEU A 162 6.34 17.41 28.97
CA LEU A 162 5.34 17.46 27.90
C LEU A 162 4.85 18.89 27.69
N ALA A 163 4.43 19.21 26.47
CA ALA A 163 3.75 20.47 26.20
C ALA A 163 2.46 20.56 27.03
N PRO A 164 2.10 21.76 27.52
CA PRO A 164 0.82 21.95 28.19
C PRO A 164 -0.34 21.61 27.24
N ILE A 165 -1.35 20.91 27.76
CA ILE A 165 -2.57 20.51 27.05
C ILE A 165 -3.69 21.53 27.20
#